data_AF-A0A6G0W9S2-F1
#
_entry.id   AF-A0A6G0W9S2-F1
#
_cell.length_a   1.000
_cell.length_b   1.000
_cell.length_c   1.000
_cell.angle_alpha   90.00
_cell.angle_beta   90.00
_cell.angle_gamma   90.00
#
_symmetry.space_group_name_H-M   'P 1'
#
loop_
_entity.id
_entity.type
_entity.pdbx_description
1 polymer ?
#
loop_
_entity_poly.entity_id
_entity_poly.type
_entity_poly.pdbx_seq_one_letter_code
_entity_poly.pdbx_strand_id
1 'polypeptide(L)'
;MTVEKGTPEVLKKHKKHTLMLCYPDDYEDSEESMALECLNNYSGDTVIHIAELFGHTLCLPEPWGRTSSPEFQMRLAAVFHKVLQVPLPSWHSSMDTLTVWTRTKTCIVDDGIYAYIPRDERLNMVMASESTEHLLREDASDQNDDSAPPPSKKAKKSK
;
A
#
# COMPACT_ATOMS: atom_id res chain seq x y z
N MET A 1 -27.84 -15.64 -11.55
CA MET A 1 -26.52 -15.17 -12.00
C MET A 1 -25.63 -16.39 -12.04
N THR A 2 -25.12 -16.77 -13.20
CA THR A 2 -24.33 -18.01 -13.36
C THR A 2 -22.86 -17.63 -13.32
N VAL A 3 -22.06 -18.34 -12.52
CA VAL A 3 -20.60 -18.17 -12.48
C VAL A 3 -20.02 -18.91 -13.68
N GLU A 4 -19.29 -18.21 -14.53
CA GLU A 4 -18.61 -18.78 -15.69
C GLU A 4 -17.18 -19.18 -15.33
N LYS A 5 -16.69 -20.29 -15.89
CA LYS A 5 -15.28 -20.68 -15.80
C LYS A 5 -14.48 -19.90 -16.84
N GLY A 6 -13.28 -19.47 -16.47
CA GLY A 6 -12.37 -18.77 -17.36
C GLY A 6 -10.91 -19.16 -17.11
N THR A 7 -10.06 -18.79 -18.06
CA THR A 7 -8.60 -18.89 -18.00
C THR A 7 -8.00 -17.48 -18.18
N PRO A 8 -6.70 -17.26 -17.90
CA PRO A 8 -6.05 -15.97 -18.13
C PRO A 8 -6.32 -15.36 -19.51
N GLU A 9 -6.38 -16.17 -20.58
CA GLU A 9 -6.61 -15.72 -21.95
C GLU A 9 -7.98 -15.06 -22.13
N VAL A 10 -8.98 -15.48 -21.36
CA VAL A 10 -10.34 -14.94 -21.40
C VAL A 10 -10.34 -13.47 -20.98
N LEU A 11 -9.43 -13.05 -20.09
CA LEU A 11 -9.33 -11.66 -19.60
C LEU A 11 -9.17 -10.64 -20.72
N LYS A 12 -8.57 -11.02 -21.87
CA LYS A 12 -8.45 -10.15 -23.05
C LYS A 12 -9.80 -9.66 -23.58
N LYS A 13 -10.88 -10.41 -23.31
CA LYS A 13 -12.25 -10.06 -23.71
C LYS A 13 -12.93 -9.10 -22.73
N HIS A 14 -12.38 -8.91 -21.52
CA HIS A 14 -13.00 -8.18 -20.42
C HIS A 14 -12.23 -6.89 -20.05
N LYS A 15 -11.67 -6.19 -21.03
CA LYS A 15 -10.82 -5.00 -20.80
C LYS A 15 -11.49 -3.87 -20.01
N LYS A 16 -12.82 -3.80 -20.03
CA LYS A 16 -13.61 -2.79 -19.32
C LYS A 16 -13.95 -3.18 -17.88
N HIS A 17 -13.56 -4.37 -17.44
CA HIS A 17 -13.81 -4.87 -16.09
C HIS A 17 -12.56 -4.76 -15.22
N THR A 18 -12.77 -4.64 -13.92
CA THR A 18 -11.73 -4.79 -12.89
C THR A 18 -11.30 -6.26 -12.80
N LEU A 19 -10.00 -6.50 -12.75
CA LEU A 19 -9.45 -7.80 -12.40
C LEU A 19 -9.37 -7.91 -10.87
N MET A 20 -10.02 -8.91 -10.28
CA MET A 20 -9.88 -9.23 -8.85
C MET A 20 -9.12 -10.54 -8.70
N LEU A 21 -8.04 -10.52 -7.92
CA LEU A 21 -7.22 -11.68 -7.56
C LEU A 21 -7.27 -11.83 -6.04
N CYS A 22 -7.67 -13.01 -5.56
CA CYS A 22 -7.88 -13.28 -4.14
C CYS A 22 -7.20 -14.61 -3.81
N TYR A 23 -6.11 -14.57 -3.03
CA TYR A 23 -5.23 -15.71 -2.77
C TYR A 23 -4.90 -16.55 -4.03
N PRO A 24 -4.45 -15.90 -5.12
CA PRO A 24 -4.45 -16.51 -6.45
C PRO A 24 -3.45 -17.67 -6.64
N ASP A 25 -2.40 -17.73 -5.83
CA ASP A 25 -1.32 -18.73 -5.95
C ASP A 25 -1.16 -19.60 -4.68
N ASP A 26 -2.17 -19.66 -3.80
CA ASP A 26 -2.13 -20.43 -2.54
C ASP A 26 -2.28 -21.96 -2.74
N TYR A 27 -1.97 -22.48 -3.93
CA TYR A 27 -2.06 -23.90 -4.27
C TYR A 27 -0.66 -24.51 -4.31
N GLU A 28 -0.32 -25.30 -3.30
CA GLU A 28 1.01 -25.90 -3.09
C GLU A 28 1.50 -26.84 -4.22
N ASP A 29 0.63 -27.18 -5.17
CA ASP A 29 0.88 -28.20 -6.20
C ASP A 29 1.25 -27.64 -7.58
N SER A 30 1.46 -26.32 -7.73
CA SER A 30 1.79 -25.69 -9.01
C SER A 30 2.99 -24.76 -8.90
N GLU A 31 3.98 -24.97 -9.78
CA GLU A 31 5.07 -24.00 -9.99
C GLU A 31 4.61 -22.80 -10.84
N GLU A 32 3.45 -22.89 -11.48
CA GLU A 32 2.87 -21.83 -12.31
C GLU A 32 2.02 -20.87 -11.47
N SER A 33 2.26 -19.56 -11.61
CA SER A 33 1.50 -18.51 -10.94
C SER A 33 0.32 -18.05 -11.81
N MET A 34 -0.88 -18.48 -11.43
CA MET A 34 -2.12 -18.03 -12.06
C MET A 34 -2.27 -16.50 -11.98
N ALA A 35 -1.82 -15.90 -10.87
CA ALA A 35 -1.83 -14.45 -10.69
C ALA A 35 -1.01 -13.73 -11.76
N LEU A 36 0.21 -14.20 -12.01
CA LEU A 36 1.12 -13.62 -12.99
C LEU A 36 0.57 -13.77 -14.41
N GLU A 37 0.06 -14.95 -14.76
CA GLU A 37 -0.54 -15.20 -16.07
C GLU A 37 -1.77 -14.31 -16.31
N CYS A 38 -2.63 -14.18 -15.30
CA CYS A 38 -3.79 -13.29 -15.34
C CYS A 38 -3.34 -11.85 -15.58
N LEU A 39 -2.36 -11.37 -14.83
CA LEU A 39 -1.85 -10.01 -14.95
C LEU A 39 -1.23 -9.73 -16.32
N ASN A 40 -0.52 -10.72 -16.90
CA ASN A 40 0.08 -10.62 -18.23
C ASN A 40 -0.95 -10.60 -19.36
N ASN A 41 -2.11 -11.25 -19.18
CA ASN A 41 -3.21 -11.23 -20.16
C ASN A 41 -4.20 -10.09 -19.93
N TYR A 42 -4.19 -9.46 -18.75
CA TYR A 42 -5.10 -8.38 -18.40
C TYR A 42 -4.67 -7.06 -19.04
N SER A 43 -5.61 -6.46 -19.78
CA SER A 43 -5.41 -5.20 -20.51
C SER A 43 -6.35 -4.07 -20.05
N GLY A 44 -7.10 -4.29 -18.97
CA GLY A 44 -7.86 -3.22 -18.31
C GLY A 44 -7.00 -2.40 -17.36
N ASP A 45 -7.63 -1.50 -16.60
CA ASP A 45 -6.93 -0.45 -15.87
C ASP A 45 -6.87 -0.65 -14.35
N THR A 46 -7.70 -1.55 -13.79
CA THR A 46 -7.84 -1.67 -12.34
C THR A 46 -7.65 -3.11 -11.89
N VAL A 47 -6.76 -3.31 -10.92
CA VAL A 47 -6.56 -4.59 -10.24
C VAL A 47 -6.94 -4.43 -8.77
N ILE A 48 -7.75 -5.36 -8.27
CA ILE A 48 -7.97 -5.57 -6.84
C ILE A 48 -7.18 -6.83 -6.46
N HIS A 49 -6.32 -6.72 -5.47
CA HIS A 49 -5.54 -7.84 -4.94
C HIS A 49 -5.84 -8.02 -3.45
N ILE A 50 -6.24 -9.23 -3.07
CA ILE A 50 -6.56 -9.63 -1.70
C ILE A 50 -5.57 -10.73 -1.31
N ALA A 51 -4.51 -10.34 -0.59
CA ALA A 51 -3.42 -11.21 -0.15
C ALA A 51 -2.33 -10.40 0.59
N GLU A 52 -1.23 -11.06 0.96
CA GLU A 52 0.02 -10.44 1.41
C GLU A 52 0.85 -9.91 0.22
N LEU A 53 1.66 -8.88 0.48
CA LEU A 53 2.54 -8.23 -0.50
C LEU A 53 3.92 -8.00 0.10
N PHE A 54 4.87 -7.68 -0.77
CA PHE A 54 6.23 -7.26 -0.41
C PHE A 54 6.24 -6.22 0.72
N GLY A 55 7.02 -6.50 1.76
CA GLY A 55 7.19 -5.63 2.93
C GLY A 55 5.97 -5.54 3.85
N HIS A 56 4.88 -6.25 3.56
CA HIS A 56 3.68 -6.38 4.40
C HIS A 56 3.39 -7.86 4.62
N THR A 57 4.33 -8.54 5.25
CA THR A 57 4.33 -10.00 5.46
C THR A 57 5.06 -10.33 6.76
N LEU A 58 4.72 -11.48 7.35
CA LEU A 58 5.47 -12.09 8.46
C LEU A 58 6.37 -13.25 7.98
N CYS A 59 6.42 -13.49 6.67
CA CYS A 59 7.23 -14.55 6.09
C CYS A 59 8.73 -14.26 6.24
N LEU A 60 9.49 -15.32 6.51
CA LEU A 60 10.96 -15.31 6.53
C LEU A 60 11.45 -16.58 5.82
N PRO A 61 12.64 -16.54 5.19
CA PRO A 61 13.59 -15.41 5.13
C PRO A 61 13.26 -14.39 4.02
N GLU A 62 12.37 -14.73 3.10
CA GLU A 62 12.06 -13.91 1.94
C GLU A 62 11.11 -12.75 2.28
N PRO A 63 11.22 -11.59 1.60
CA PRO A 63 10.44 -10.39 1.91
C PRO A 63 9.03 -10.39 1.27
N TRP A 64 8.64 -11.50 0.65
CA TRP A 64 7.42 -11.63 -0.14
C TRP A 64 6.27 -12.20 0.69
N GLY A 65 5.03 -11.78 0.36
CA GLY A 65 3.84 -12.48 0.84
C GLY A 65 3.77 -13.90 0.27
N ARG A 66 3.25 -14.87 1.03
CA ARG A 66 3.17 -16.29 0.61
C ARG A 66 2.05 -16.60 -0.39
N THR A 67 1.10 -15.68 -0.54
CA THR A 67 -0.20 -15.90 -1.20
C THR A 67 -0.21 -15.51 -2.69
N SER A 68 0.88 -14.93 -3.18
CA SER A 68 1.13 -14.65 -4.60
C SER A 68 2.62 -14.73 -4.91
N SER A 69 2.98 -15.16 -6.12
CA SER A 69 4.39 -15.31 -6.50
C SER A 69 5.19 -14.00 -6.40
N PRO A 70 6.49 -14.05 -6.06
CA PRO A 70 7.36 -12.87 -6.11
C PRO A 70 7.31 -12.13 -7.45
N GLU A 71 7.30 -12.88 -8.56
CA GLU A 71 7.25 -12.36 -9.92
C GLU A 71 5.95 -11.61 -10.19
N PHE A 72 4.82 -12.11 -9.70
CA PHE A 72 3.54 -11.39 -9.76
C PHE A 72 3.63 -10.07 -8.99
N GLN A 73 4.13 -10.08 -7.76
CA GLN A 73 4.20 -8.89 -6.92
C GLN A 73 5.10 -7.81 -7.56
N MET A 74 6.26 -8.21 -8.09
CA MET A 74 7.14 -7.32 -8.85
C MET A 74 6.46 -6.76 -10.10
N ARG A 75 5.79 -7.62 -10.89
CA ARG A 75 5.11 -7.23 -12.12
C ARG A 75 3.95 -6.26 -11.84
N LEU A 76 3.17 -6.50 -10.80
CA LEU A 76 2.08 -5.63 -10.36
C LEU A 76 2.61 -4.23 -10.06
N ALA A 77 3.66 -4.13 -9.23
CA ALA A 77 4.28 -2.85 -8.87
C ALA A 77 4.98 -2.14 -10.04
N ALA A 78 5.46 -2.88 -11.04
CA ALA A 78 6.11 -2.30 -12.22
C ALA A 78 5.11 -1.70 -13.23
N VAL A 79 3.90 -2.25 -13.32
CA VAL A 79 2.91 -1.87 -14.36
C VAL A 79 1.76 -1.04 -13.79
N PHE A 80 1.50 -1.16 -12.49
CA PHE A 80 0.43 -0.47 -11.78
C PHE A 80 0.99 0.26 -10.57
N HIS A 81 0.28 1.30 -10.13
CA HIS A 81 0.56 1.98 -8.87
C HIS A 81 -0.62 1.76 -7.93
N LYS A 82 -0.30 1.56 -6.65
CA LYS A 82 -1.29 1.31 -5.61
C LYS A 82 -1.99 2.62 -5.25
N VAL A 83 -3.32 2.59 -5.23
CA VAL A 83 -4.18 3.74 -4.89
C VAL A 83 -4.98 3.50 -3.60
N LEU A 84 -5.07 2.26 -3.14
CA LEU A 84 -5.69 1.91 -1.86
C LEU A 84 -4.95 0.72 -1.23
N GLN A 85 -4.81 0.76 0.10
CA GLN A 85 -4.44 -0.40 0.92
C GLN A 85 -5.25 -0.37 2.21
N VAL A 86 -5.94 -1.47 2.49
CA VAL A 86 -6.74 -1.66 3.70
C VAL A 86 -6.33 -2.97 4.37
N PRO A 87 -5.97 -2.98 5.67
CA PRO A 87 -5.70 -4.22 6.37
C PRO A 87 -6.99 -5.05 6.48
N LEU A 88 -6.86 -6.37 6.33
CA LEU A 88 -7.96 -7.30 6.54
C LEU A 88 -7.79 -8.03 7.88
N PRO A 89 -8.86 -8.60 8.46
CA PRO A 89 -8.72 -9.60 9.50
C PRO A 89 -7.93 -10.78 8.94
N SER A 90 -6.76 -11.05 9.53
CA SER A 90 -5.83 -12.07 9.07
C SER A 90 -5.62 -13.17 10.08
N TRP A 91 -5.15 -14.33 9.60
CA TRP A 91 -4.61 -15.35 10.49
C TRP A 91 -3.35 -14.84 11.17
N HIS A 92 -2.99 -15.40 12.32
CA HIS A 92 -1.81 -14.97 13.08
C HIS A 92 -0.48 -15.09 12.32
N SER A 93 -0.47 -15.83 11.21
CA SER A 93 0.68 -16.06 10.34
C SER A 93 0.60 -15.30 9.01
N SER A 94 -0.36 -14.39 8.82
CA SER A 94 -0.48 -13.56 7.62
C SER A 94 -0.77 -12.08 7.96
N MET A 95 -0.40 -11.20 7.04
CA MET A 95 -0.65 -9.76 7.07
C MET A 95 -1.45 -9.36 5.81
N ASP A 96 -2.64 -9.94 5.66
CA ASP A 96 -3.44 -9.79 4.45
C ASP A 96 -3.99 -8.37 4.31
N THR A 97 -4.02 -7.91 3.07
CA THR A 97 -4.56 -6.59 2.72
C THR A 97 -5.48 -6.69 1.52
N LEU A 98 -6.48 -5.82 1.48
CA LEU A 98 -7.15 -5.46 0.23
C LEU A 98 -6.40 -4.27 -0.36
N THR A 99 -5.88 -4.44 -1.58
CA THR A 99 -5.22 -3.37 -2.31
C THR A 99 -5.90 -3.12 -3.64
N VAL A 100 -5.96 -1.84 -4.03
CA VAL A 100 -6.46 -1.41 -5.34
C VAL A 100 -5.31 -0.74 -6.08
N TRP A 101 -5.17 -1.11 -7.35
CA TRP A 101 -4.08 -0.69 -8.21
C TRP A 101 -4.63 -0.14 -9.52
N THR A 102 -4.07 0.96 -9.98
CA THR A 102 -4.40 1.61 -11.24
C THR A 102 -3.23 1.49 -12.20
N ARG A 103 -3.50 1.20 -13.48
CA ARG A 103 -2.46 1.04 -14.50
C ARG A 103 -1.66 2.33 -14.63
N THR A 104 -0.35 2.21 -14.47
CA THR A 104 0.55 3.36 -14.50
C THR A 104 0.70 3.86 -15.93
N LYS A 105 0.47 5.16 -16.11
CA LYS A 105 0.83 5.88 -17.33
C LYS A 105 2.28 6.33 -17.22
N THR A 106 2.96 6.48 -18.34
CA THR A 106 4.33 7.02 -18.37
C THR A 106 4.34 8.44 -18.92
N CYS A 107 5.30 9.23 -18.47
CA CYS A 107 5.63 10.54 -19.05
C CYS A 107 7.14 10.60 -19.33
N ILE A 108 7.53 11.50 -20.24
CA ILE A 108 8.92 11.77 -20.59
C ILE A 108 9.27 13.16 -20.09
N VAL A 109 10.37 13.27 -19.34
CA VAL A 109 10.92 14.53 -18.83
C VAL A 109 12.43 14.47 -18.98
N ASP A 110 13.04 15.44 -19.66
CA ASP A 110 14.49 15.56 -19.85
C ASP A 110 15.16 14.22 -20.23
N ASP A 111 14.62 13.56 -21.26
CA ASP A 111 15.05 12.24 -21.79
C ASP A 111 14.88 11.03 -20.84
N GLY A 112 14.31 11.22 -19.64
CA GLY A 112 13.93 10.16 -18.71
C GLY A 112 12.47 9.71 -18.87
N ILE A 113 12.21 8.41 -18.71
CA ILE A 113 10.85 7.84 -18.64
C ILE A 113 10.46 7.66 -17.18
N TYR A 114 9.36 8.28 -16.77
CA TYR A 114 8.86 8.24 -15.40
C TYR A 114 7.42 7.73 -15.34
N ALA A 115 7.06 7.18 -14.19
CA ALA A 115 5.66 6.91 -13.85
C ALA A 115 4.92 8.24 -13.65
N TYR A 116 3.84 8.44 -14.42
CA TYR A 116 2.90 9.53 -14.20
C TYR A 116 1.78 9.04 -13.28
N ILE A 117 1.82 9.48 -12.03
CA ILE A 117 0.80 9.19 -11.01
C ILE A 117 0.08 10.49 -10.65
N PRO A 118 -1.23 10.63 -10.97
CA PRO A 118 -2.06 11.77 -10.56
C PRO A 118 -1.99 12.04 -9.05
N ARG A 119 -2.07 13.32 -8.64
CA ARG A 119 -1.89 13.70 -7.23
C ARG A 119 -2.94 13.08 -6.31
N ASP A 120 -4.16 12.96 -6.80
CA ASP A 120 -5.31 12.35 -6.15
C ASP A 120 -5.26 10.81 -6.09
N GLU A 121 -4.35 10.18 -6.84
CA GLU A 121 -4.11 8.73 -6.82
C GLU A 121 -2.87 8.34 -5.98
N ARG A 122 -2.10 9.32 -5.48
CA ARG A 122 -0.90 9.05 -4.67
C ARG A 122 -1.28 8.72 -3.23
N LEU A 123 -0.76 7.61 -2.73
CA LEU A 123 -0.83 7.29 -1.31
C LEU A 123 0.03 8.24 -0.46
N ASN A 124 -0.43 8.51 0.76
CA ASN A 124 0.37 9.21 1.75
C ASN A 124 1.58 8.35 2.14
N MET A 125 2.77 8.94 2.12
CA MET A 125 4.02 8.28 2.50
C MET A 125 4.26 8.25 4.00
N VAL A 126 3.52 9.05 4.77
CA VAL A 126 3.60 9.06 6.23
C VAL A 126 2.95 7.79 6.78
N MET A 127 3.78 6.87 7.24
CA MET A 127 3.39 5.66 7.94
C MET A 127 4.27 5.52 9.18
N ALA A 128 3.68 5.30 10.35
CA ALA A 128 4.40 5.06 11.58
C ALA A 128 3.76 3.86 12.31
N SER A 129 4.58 3.09 13.01
CA SER A 129 4.08 2.14 13.99
C SER A 129 3.55 2.90 15.20
N GLU A 130 2.68 2.28 16.01
CA GLU A 130 2.21 2.87 17.26
C GLU A 130 3.38 3.31 18.16
N SER A 131 4.48 2.54 18.17
CA SER A 131 5.68 2.87 18.93
C SER A 131 6.45 4.10 18.42
N THR A 132 6.30 4.47 17.15
CA THR A 132 7.03 5.58 16.50
C THR A 132 6.13 6.75 16.09
N GLU A 133 4.81 6.64 16.31
CA GLU A 133 3.83 7.67 15.96
C GLU A 133 4.12 9.02 16.64
N HIS A 134 4.72 8.99 17.83
CA HIS A 134 5.14 10.20 18.55
C HIS A 134 6.14 11.06 17.76
N LEU A 135 6.93 10.47 16.85
CA LEU A 135 7.88 11.19 15.99
C LEU A 135 7.20 12.04 14.92
N LEU A 136 5.91 11.84 14.66
CA LEU A 136 5.14 12.62 13.69
C LEU A 136 4.56 13.90 14.29
N ARG A 137 4.61 14.07 15.61
CA ARG A 137 4.10 15.26 16.29
C ARG A 137 5.23 16.29 16.35
N GLU A 138 5.04 17.43 15.71
CA GLU A 138 5.92 18.58 15.91
C GLU A 138 5.85 19.01 17.38
N ASP A 139 7.00 19.24 18.01
CA ASP A 139 7.09 19.72 19.39
C ASP A 139 6.33 21.05 19.53
N ALA A 140 5.11 21.00 20.03
CA ALA A 140 4.32 22.19 20.39
C ALA A 140 4.85 22.87 21.67
N SER A 141 6.17 22.96 21.84
CA SER A 141 6.83 23.50 23.04
C SER A 141 7.53 24.85 22.84
N ASP A 142 7.49 25.45 21.65
CA ASP A 142 8.05 26.80 21.40
C ASP A 142 7.02 27.95 21.49
N GLN A 143 5.94 27.77 22.27
CA GLN A 143 5.11 28.89 22.74
C GLN A 143 5.19 28.99 24.27
N ASN A 144 6.35 29.39 24.78
CA ASN A 144 6.41 29.97 26.13
C ASN A 144 5.75 31.35 26.09
N ASP A 145 4.58 31.37 26.70
CA ASP A 145 3.74 32.48 27.08
C ASP A 145 4.52 33.60 27.80
N ASP A 146 4.81 34.69 27.09
CA ASP A 146 5.49 35.90 27.61
C ASP A 146 4.55 36.80 28.45
N SER A 147 3.43 36.26 28.97
CA SER A 147 2.40 37.04 29.66
C SER A 147 2.37 36.91 31.19
N ALA A 148 3.36 36.27 31.82
CA ALA A 148 3.45 36.23 33.28
C ALA A 148 4.03 37.55 33.86
N PRO A 149 3.27 38.31 34.68
CA PRO A 149 3.81 39.53 35.30
C PRO A 149 4.86 39.18 36.37
N PRO A 150 5.90 40.01 36.56
CA PRO A 150 7.00 39.70 37.47
C PRO A 150 6.53 39.69 38.93
N PRO A 151 7.13 38.85 39.79
CA PRO A 151 6.70 38.70 41.17
C PRO A 151 6.97 39.97 41.99
N SER A 152 5.93 40.48 42.65
CA SER A 152 6.00 41.65 43.53
C SER A 152 6.92 41.40 44.74
N LYS A 153 7.95 42.23 44.91
CA LYS A 153 8.81 42.24 46.11
C LYS A 153 7.99 42.74 47.32
N LYS A 154 7.66 41.87 48.27
CA LYS A 154 7.09 42.29 49.57
C LYS A 154 8.17 42.99 50.40
N ALA A 155 7.96 44.27 50.69
CA ALA A 155 8.79 45.05 51.60
C ALA A 155 8.63 44.56 53.05
N LYS A 156 9.76 44.34 53.72
CA LYS A 156 9.86 43.97 55.14
C LYS A 156 9.67 45.25 55.97
N LYS A 157 8.58 45.36 56.75
CA LYS A 157 8.45 46.42 57.77
C LYS A 157 9.08 45.97 59.08
N SER A 158 10.00 46.77 59.61
CA SER A 158 10.55 46.66 60.96
C SER A 158 9.76 47.53 61.93
N LYS A 159 9.22 46.92 62.98
CA LYS A 159 9.56 47.13 64.40
C LYS A 159 8.63 46.29 65.25
#